data_AF-A0A1E7JC22-F1
#
_entry.id   AF-A0A1E7JC22-F1
#
_cell.length_a   1.000
_cell.length_b   1.000
_cell.length_c   1.000
_cell.angle_alpha   90.00
_cell.angle_beta   90.00
_cell.angle_gamma   90.00
#
_symmetry.space_group_name_H-M   'P 1'
#
loop_
_entity.id
_entity.type
_entity.pdbx_description
1 polymer ?
#
loop_
_entity_poly.entity_id
_entity_poly.type
_entity_poly.pdbx_seq_one_letter_code
_entity_poly.pdbx_strand_id
1 'polypeptide(L)'
;MGTLKKKRGGVLFSSPRVMSPKVMKLTVALVSIFATGVLIFAFGCKQQAGILPSPAASEQIAVSARTLVPELTNDQCVLCHPQQPQTIDASGGKHKSDVGCLDCHLEHPPEGTQAIPECSMCHSGESHYELEKCSSCHSDTHAPFELMLEGEITGPCLTCHPNEGDELKKHPSIHTDMACTECHATTHKKIPSCMECHEKHTEDMNFEACVSCHPVHMPLVVTYSADTPSHYCGACHNEALSLLEANTTKHHDLACVFCHKDKHKVVPPCFACHSKPHSDSMLRKFPECSSCHSIAHDLQG
;
A
#
# COMPACT_ATOMS: atom_id res chain seq x y z
N MET A 1 -56.83 41.33 4.92
CA MET A 1 -57.36 39.95 5.10
C MET A 1 -56.47 39.00 4.33
N GLY A 2 -55.95 37.95 4.97
CA GLY A 2 -55.12 36.93 4.32
C GLY A 2 -53.94 36.44 5.16
N THR A 3 -54.21 35.82 6.31
CA THR A 3 -53.22 35.16 7.17
C THR A 3 -52.86 33.78 6.64
N LEU A 4 -51.60 33.55 6.26
CA LEU A 4 -51.08 32.21 5.93
C LEU A 4 -50.39 31.58 7.14
N LYS A 5 -50.93 30.42 7.53
CA LYS A 5 -50.67 29.66 8.75
C LYS A 5 -49.48 28.72 8.53
N LYS A 6 -48.39 28.92 9.26
CA LYS A 6 -47.17 28.08 9.24
C LYS A 6 -47.45 26.75 9.97
N LYS A 7 -47.47 25.62 9.25
CA LYS A 7 -47.51 24.27 9.84
C LYS A 7 -46.13 23.93 10.43
N ARG A 8 -46.09 23.66 11.73
CA ARG A 8 -44.94 23.04 12.42
C ARG A 8 -45.03 21.53 12.22
N GLY A 9 -44.08 20.96 11.49
CA GLY A 9 -43.83 19.52 11.46
C GLY A 9 -42.83 19.17 12.56
N GLY A 10 -43.27 18.41 13.56
CA GLY A 10 -42.39 17.84 14.58
C GLY A 10 -41.68 16.62 14.02
N VAL A 11 -40.35 16.62 14.10
CA VAL A 11 -39.52 15.46 13.81
C VAL A 11 -39.26 14.75 15.14
N LEU A 12 -39.75 13.51 15.24
CA LEU A 12 -39.52 12.61 16.36
C LEU A 12 -38.04 12.19 16.36
N PHE A 13 -37.32 12.52 17.43
CA PHE A 13 -36.02 11.96 17.75
C PHE A 13 -36.19 10.50 18.21
N SER A 14 -35.74 9.55 17.39
CA SER A 14 -35.54 8.16 17.80
C SER A 14 -34.12 7.99 18.31
N SER A 15 -33.97 7.63 19.59
CA SER A 15 -32.69 7.34 20.23
C SER A 15 -31.97 6.15 19.58
N PRO A 16 -30.62 6.14 19.53
CA PRO A 16 -29.87 5.01 19.03
C PRO A 16 -29.93 3.84 20.02
N ARG A 17 -30.20 2.65 19.47
CA ARG A 17 -30.28 1.38 20.20
C ARG A 17 -28.86 0.88 20.47
N VAL A 18 -28.44 0.89 21.74
CA VAL A 18 -27.16 0.33 22.20
C VAL A 18 -27.18 -1.18 21.98
N MET A 19 -26.31 -1.70 21.10
CA MET A 19 -26.09 -3.14 20.93
C MET A 19 -24.98 -3.61 21.87
N SER A 20 -25.34 -4.46 22.83
CA SER A 20 -24.40 -5.15 23.71
C SER A 20 -23.67 -6.29 22.97
N PRO A 21 -22.37 -6.52 23.23
CA PRO A 21 -21.64 -7.62 22.62
C PRO A 21 -22.01 -8.96 23.27
N LYS A 22 -22.48 -9.93 22.46
CA LYS A 22 -22.64 -11.31 22.88
C LYS A 22 -21.26 -11.99 22.93
N VAL A 23 -20.86 -12.38 24.12
CA VAL A 23 -19.68 -13.21 24.37
C VAL A 23 -19.96 -14.63 23.84
N MET A 24 -19.30 -15.01 22.74
CA MET A 24 -19.40 -16.36 22.18
C MET A 24 -18.34 -17.26 22.83
N LYS A 25 -18.79 -18.19 23.68
CA LYS A 25 -17.94 -19.19 24.32
C LYS A 25 -17.60 -20.29 23.30
N LEU A 26 -16.32 -20.47 23.02
CA LEU A 26 -15.79 -21.56 22.20
C LEU A 26 -15.60 -22.80 23.09
N THR A 27 -16.43 -23.82 22.91
CA THR A 27 -16.27 -25.13 23.58
C THR A 27 -15.46 -26.06 22.69
N VAL A 28 -14.26 -26.42 23.15
CA VAL A 28 -13.41 -27.48 22.59
C VAL A 28 -14.01 -28.83 22.93
N ALA A 29 -14.35 -29.64 21.91
CA ALA A 29 -14.72 -31.04 22.08
C ALA A 29 -13.60 -31.92 21.52
N LEU A 30 -12.82 -32.50 22.44
CA LEU A 30 -11.92 -33.63 22.22
C LEU A 30 -12.77 -34.91 22.09
N VAL A 31 -12.65 -35.63 20.98
CA VAL A 31 -13.08 -37.03 20.87
C VAL A 31 -11.94 -37.85 20.30
N SER A 32 -11.38 -38.68 21.17
CA SER A 32 -10.46 -39.75 20.85
C SER A 32 -11.24 -41.07 20.65
N ILE A 33 -10.49 -42.08 20.20
CA ILE A 33 -10.72 -43.55 20.30
C ILE A 33 -11.51 -44.18 19.14
N PHE A 34 -10.85 -44.97 18.27
CA PHE A 34 -10.79 -46.43 18.42
C PHE A 34 -9.87 -47.09 17.39
N ALA A 35 -9.08 -48.04 17.90
CA ALA A 35 -8.22 -48.96 17.20
C ALA A 35 -9.00 -50.16 16.66
N THR A 36 -8.55 -50.73 15.54
CA THR A 36 -8.72 -52.16 15.22
C THR A 36 -7.54 -52.59 14.36
N GLY A 37 -6.77 -53.55 14.86
CA GLY A 37 -5.72 -54.22 14.13
C GLY A 37 -6.23 -55.40 13.30
N VAL A 38 -5.46 -55.79 12.29
CA VAL A 38 -5.50 -57.13 11.70
C VAL A 38 -4.05 -57.59 11.44
N LEU A 39 -3.80 -58.80 11.92
CA LEU A 39 -2.55 -59.56 11.92
C LEU A 39 -2.37 -60.36 10.62
N ILE A 40 -1.09 -60.47 10.23
CA ILE A 40 -0.39 -61.66 9.68
C ILE A 40 -0.88 -62.23 8.34
N PHE A 41 0.00 -62.21 7.33
CA PHE A 41 0.36 -63.42 6.58
C PHE A 41 1.86 -63.41 6.25
N ALA A 42 2.55 -64.42 6.76
CA ALA A 42 3.92 -64.75 6.41
C ALA A 42 3.94 -65.63 5.16
N PHE A 43 4.87 -65.38 4.24
CA PHE A 43 5.41 -66.40 3.35
C PHE A 43 6.90 -66.11 3.13
N GLY A 44 7.74 -66.99 3.68
CA GLY A 44 9.14 -67.09 3.31
C GLY A 44 9.33 -68.16 2.24
N CYS A 45 10.33 -67.97 1.36
CA CYS A 45 11.41 -68.93 1.06
C CYS A 45 12.13 -68.55 -0.24
N LYS A 46 13.38 -68.10 -0.06
CA LYS A 46 14.65 -68.57 -0.65
C LYS A 46 14.73 -69.21 -2.06
N GLN A 47 15.94 -68.98 -2.61
CA GLN A 47 16.70 -69.68 -3.68
C GLN A 47 16.44 -69.17 -5.12
N GLN A 48 17.43 -68.97 -6.00
CA GLN A 48 18.80 -69.50 -6.03
C GLN A 48 19.73 -68.63 -6.90
N ALA A 49 21.01 -68.62 -6.56
CA ALA A 49 22.09 -68.10 -7.38
C ALA A 49 22.61 -69.13 -8.38
N GLY A 50 23.08 -68.64 -9.54
CA GLY A 50 24.19 -69.19 -10.32
C GLY A 50 23.86 -70.22 -11.39
N ILE A 51 24.15 -69.87 -12.66
CA ILE A 51 24.90 -70.67 -13.66
C ILE A 51 25.22 -69.74 -14.86
N LEU A 52 26.50 -69.73 -15.25
CA LEU A 52 27.08 -69.34 -16.55
C LEU A 52 27.95 -70.56 -17.01
N PRO A 53 28.49 -70.67 -18.25
CA PRO A 53 28.34 -69.84 -19.48
C PRO A 53 28.21 -70.63 -20.83
N SER A 54 28.03 -69.84 -21.91
CA SER A 54 28.55 -69.99 -23.30
C SER A 54 27.85 -70.91 -24.33
N PRO A 55 28.01 -70.68 -25.66
CA PRO A 55 28.91 -69.72 -26.33
C PRO A 55 28.28 -68.81 -27.41
N ALA A 56 28.97 -67.68 -27.61
CA ALA A 56 29.21 -66.95 -28.86
C ALA A 56 28.14 -66.96 -29.98
N ALA A 57 27.41 -65.85 -30.08
CA ALA A 57 26.87 -65.38 -31.35
C ALA A 57 27.30 -63.92 -31.53
N SER A 58 28.29 -63.74 -32.41
CA SER A 58 28.65 -62.55 -33.18
C SER A 58 28.14 -61.19 -32.67
N GLU A 59 29.07 -60.41 -32.10
CA GLU A 59 29.00 -58.95 -32.05
C GLU A 59 28.83 -58.39 -33.47
N GLN A 60 27.61 -57.98 -33.82
CA GLN A 60 27.44 -56.91 -34.78
C GLN A 60 27.49 -55.62 -33.98
N ILE A 61 28.64 -54.94 -34.05
CA ILE A 61 28.77 -53.55 -33.63
C ILE A 61 27.91 -52.74 -34.59
N ALA A 62 26.63 -52.58 -34.25
CA ALA A 62 25.82 -51.49 -34.76
C ALA A 62 26.43 -50.22 -34.17
N VAL A 63 27.34 -49.59 -34.92
CA VAL A 63 27.70 -48.19 -34.69
C VAL A 63 26.42 -47.41 -34.95
N SER A 64 25.64 -47.21 -33.89
CA SER A 64 24.53 -46.27 -33.88
C SER A 64 25.15 -44.91 -34.12
N ALA A 65 25.05 -44.43 -35.35
CA ALA A 65 25.25 -43.02 -35.67
C ALA A 65 24.18 -42.25 -34.90
N ARG A 66 24.46 -41.96 -33.62
CA ARG A 66 23.76 -40.92 -32.88
C ARG A 66 24.09 -39.64 -33.63
N THR A 67 23.16 -39.21 -34.46
CA THR A 67 23.13 -37.85 -35.00
C THR A 67 23.40 -36.92 -33.82
N LEU A 68 24.54 -36.21 -33.87
CA LEU A 68 24.85 -35.15 -32.92
C LEU A 68 23.79 -34.07 -33.16
N VAL A 69 22.70 -34.10 -32.39
CA VAL A 69 21.74 -33.00 -32.35
C VAL A 69 22.50 -31.85 -31.70
N PRO A 70 22.66 -30.70 -32.38
CA PRO A 70 23.32 -29.54 -31.80
C PRO A 70 22.63 -29.16 -30.49
N GLU A 71 23.41 -28.89 -29.45
CA GLU A 71 22.91 -28.41 -28.17
C GLU A 71 22.23 -27.05 -28.38
N LEU A 72 21.05 -26.87 -27.77
CA LEU A 72 20.29 -25.63 -27.88
C LEU A 72 21.06 -24.48 -27.20
N THR A 73 21.03 -23.31 -27.81
CA THR A 73 21.65 -22.07 -27.27
C THR A 73 20.59 -20.98 -27.08
N ASN A 74 20.84 -20.02 -26.18
CA ASN A 74 19.89 -18.92 -25.90
C ASN A 74 19.47 -18.14 -27.17
N ASP A 75 20.40 -17.93 -28.10
CA ASP A 75 20.14 -17.18 -29.35
C ASP A 75 19.14 -17.89 -30.27
N GLN A 76 18.96 -19.20 -30.10
CA GLN A 76 18.04 -20.00 -30.92
C GLN A 76 16.61 -19.98 -30.38
N CYS A 77 16.38 -19.55 -29.13
CA CYS A 77 15.06 -19.51 -28.52
C CYS A 77 14.08 -18.62 -29.31
N VAL A 78 14.58 -17.49 -29.86
CA VAL A 78 13.78 -16.53 -30.63
C VAL A 78 13.14 -17.11 -31.90
N LEU A 79 13.69 -18.22 -32.42
CA LEU A 79 13.18 -18.87 -33.63
C LEU A 79 11.76 -19.44 -33.42
N CYS A 80 11.42 -19.81 -32.19
CA CYS A 80 10.11 -20.37 -31.81
C CYS A 80 9.37 -19.49 -30.79
N HIS A 81 10.11 -18.75 -29.96
CA HIS A 81 9.58 -17.86 -28.92
C HIS A 81 9.95 -16.41 -29.24
N PRO A 82 9.35 -15.77 -30.26
CA PRO A 82 9.75 -14.44 -30.67
C PRO A 82 9.34 -13.34 -29.67
N GLN A 83 8.27 -13.55 -28.89
CA GLN A 83 7.79 -12.55 -27.93
C GLN A 83 8.68 -12.47 -26.67
N GLN A 84 9.04 -13.60 -26.07
CA GLN A 84 9.70 -13.63 -24.77
C GLN A 84 11.03 -12.83 -24.75
N PRO A 85 11.96 -12.99 -25.72
CA PRO A 85 13.16 -12.17 -25.78
C PRO A 85 12.87 -10.67 -25.93
N GLN A 86 11.80 -10.29 -26.65
CA GLN A 86 11.40 -8.88 -26.79
C GLN A 86 10.86 -8.33 -25.46
N THR A 87 10.06 -9.12 -24.74
CA THR A 87 9.57 -8.78 -23.40
C THR A 87 10.73 -8.62 -22.42
N ILE A 88 11.69 -9.54 -22.41
CA ILE A 88 12.90 -9.43 -21.57
C ILE A 88 13.70 -8.18 -21.93
N ASP A 89 13.87 -7.90 -23.22
CA ASP A 89 14.63 -6.72 -23.67
C ASP A 89 13.96 -5.41 -23.21
N ALA A 90 12.63 -5.34 -23.25
CA ALA A 90 11.86 -4.18 -22.84
C ALA A 90 11.75 -4.04 -21.31
N SER A 91 11.47 -5.14 -20.60
CA SER A 91 10.96 -5.13 -19.21
C SER A 91 11.56 -6.20 -18.29
N GLY A 92 12.57 -6.96 -18.75
CA GLY A 92 13.13 -8.10 -18.02
C GLY A 92 13.95 -7.79 -16.78
N GLY A 93 14.33 -6.53 -16.56
CA GLY A 93 15.18 -6.16 -15.43
C GLY A 93 16.48 -6.98 -15.40
N LYS A 94 16.78 -7.66 -14.29
CA LYS A 94 17.96 -8.54 -14.19
C LYS A 94 17.88 -9.79 -15.07
N HIS A 95 16.69 -10.23 -15.47
CA HIS A 95 16.54 -11.34 -16.42
C HIS A 95 17.03 -10.98 -17.83
N LYS A 96 17.35 -9.69 -18.09
CA LYS A 96 17.98 -9.24 -19.33
C LYS A 96 19.50 -9.40 -19.32
N SER A 97 20.13 -9.27 -18.14
CA SER A 97 21.60 -9.16 -18.03
C SER A 97 22.26 -10.31 -17.30
N ASP A 98 21.57 -10.92 -16.33
CA ASP A 98 22.17 -11.82 -15.36
C ASP A 98 21.68 -13.27 -15.51
N VAL A 99 20.63 -13.49 -16.31
CA VAL A 99 19.97 -14.78 -16.52
C VAL A 99 19.61 -14.92 -18.00
N GLY A 100 20.03 -15.98 -18.65
CA GLY A 100 19.63 -16.37 -20.01
C GLY A 100 18.45 -17.34 -20.02
N CYS A 101 17.93 -17.63 -21.21
CA CYS A 101 16.79 -18.54 -21.38
C CYS A 101 17.05 -19.92 -20.75
N LEU A 102 18.23 -20.50 -20.99
CA LEU A 102 18.63 -21.82 -20.50
C LEU A 102 19.05 -21.84 -19.02
N ASP A 103 19.27 -20.68 -18.40
CA ASP A 103 19.51 -20.60 -16.95
C ASP A 103 18.20 -20.81 -16.16
N CYS A 104 17.06 -20.49 -16.79
CA CYS A 104 15.73 -20.69 -16.24
C CYS A 104 14.98 -21.88 -16.89
N HIS A 105 15.25 -22.21 -18.15
CA HIS A 105 14.61 -23.33 -18.84
C HIS A 105 15.55 -24.55 -18.87
N LEU A 106 15.46 -25.38 -17.84
CA LEU A 106 16.32 -26.56 -17.64
C LEU A 106 15.99 -27.73 -18.58
N GLU A 107 14.77 -27.73 -19.13
CA GLU A 107 14.27 -28.74 -20.05
C GLU A 107 13.55 -28.08 -21.22
N HIS A 108 13.61 -28.69 -22.40
CA HIS A 108 12.87 -28.23 -23.58
C HIS A 108 12.04 -29.39 -24.17
N PRO A 109 10.77 -29.17 -24.59
CA PRO A 109 9.98 -30.22 -25.21
C PRO A 109 10.68 -30.83 -26.45
N PRO A 110 10.61 -32.17 -26.67
CA PRO A 110 9.81 -33.15 -25.93
C PRO A 110 10.51 -33.76 -24.70
N GLU A 111 11.71 -33.29 -24.33
CA GLU A 111 12.54 -33.90 -23.27
C GLU A 111 11.91 -33.76 -21.89
N GLY A 112 11.09 -32.71 -21.69
CA GLY A 112 10.33 -32.51 -20.48
C GLY A 112 9.27 -31.42 -20.59
N THR A 113 8.53 -31.21 -19.49
CA THR A 113 7.45 -30.22 -19.39
C THR A 113 7.62 -29.29 -18.19
N GLN A 114 8.64 -29.50 -17.36
CA GLN A 114 8.91 -28.72 -16.15
C GLN A 114 10.16 -27.87 -16.36
N ALA A 115 10.10 -27.03 -17.40
CA ALA A 115 11.26 -26.26 -17.81
C ALA A 115 11.70 -25.24 -16.75
N ILE A 116 10.74 -24.65 -16.01
CA ILE A 116 10.98 -23.54 -15.08
C ILE A 116 11.23 -24.08 -13.65
N PRO A 117 12.35 -23.75 -13.00
CA PRO A 117 12.65 -24.15 -11.63
C PRO A 117 11.83 -23.37 -10.60
N GLU A 118 11.94 -23.77 -9.34
CA GLU A 118 11.39 -23.01 -8.22
C GLU A 118 12.02 -21.60 -8.14
N CYS A 119 11.19 -20.58 -7.93
CA CYS A 119 11.63 -19.18 -7.90
C CYS A 119 12.74 -18.96 -6.86
N SER A 120 12.65 -19.67 -5.73
CA SER A 120 13.57 -19.57 -4.59
C SER A 120 14.99 -20.07 -4.89
N MET A 121 15.22 -20.76 -6.02
CA MET A 121 16.57 -21.13 -6.45
C MET A 121 17.43 -19.91 -6.79
N CYS A 122 16.81 -18.80 -7.21
CA CYS A 122 17.50 -17.56 -7.57
C CYS A 122 17.03 -16.35 -6.74
N HIS A 123 15.75 -16.32 -6.32
CA HIS A 123 15.17 -15.23 -5.54
C HIS A 123 15.21 -15.54 -4.04
N SER A 124 16.07 -14.86 -3.29
CA SER A 124 16.22 -15.07 -1.84
C SER A 124 16.84 -13.85 -1.14
N GLY A 125 16.86 -13.86 0.19
CA GLY A 125 17.61 -12.91 1.01
C GLY A 125 16.87 -11.63 1.43
N GLU A 126 15.64 -11.44 0.99
CA GLU A 126 14.78 -10.30 1.33
C GLU A 126 13.39 -10.78 1.74
N SER A 127 12.69 -10.01 2.58
CA SER A 127 11.35 -10.35 3.08
C SER A 127 10.33 -10.59 1.96
N HIS A 128 10.48 -9.89 0.83
CA HIS A 128 9.64 -10.08 -0.35
C HIS A 128 9.74 -11.51 -0.91
N TYR A 129 10.92 -12.12 -0.89
CA TYR A 129 11.13 -13.47 -1.43
C TYR A 129 10.67 -14.58 -0.49
N GLU A 130 10.26 -14.24 0.73
CA GLU A 130 9.62 -15.18 1.67
C GLU A 130 8.11 -15.30 1.43
N LEU A 131 7.53 -14.45 0.57
CA LEU A 131 6.13 -14.49 0.22
C LEU A 131 5.80 -15.74 -0.60
N GLU A 132 4.62 -16.30 -0.36
CA GLU A 132 4.07 -17.39 -1.17
C GLU A 132 3.31 -16.84 -2.39
N LYS A 133 3.07 -17.70 -3.39
CA LYS A 133 2.26 -17.39 -4.58
C LYS A 133 2.77 -16.19 -5.38
N CYS A 134 4.06 -16.22 -5.75
CA CYS A 134 4.74 -15.18 -6.54
C CYS A 134 3.94 -14.75 -7.78
N SER A 135 3.32 -15.71 -8.47
CA SER A 135 2.53 -15.49 -9.68
C SER A 135 1.20 -14.75 -9.46
N SER A 136 0.80 -14.48 -8.21
CA SER A 136 -0.36 -13.64 -7.91
C SER A 136 -0.15 -12.18 -8.31
N CYS A 137 1.11 -11.71 -8.30
CA CYS A 137 1.48 -10.37 -8.74
C CYS A 137 2.42 -10.40 -9.96
N HIS A 138 3.29 -11.41 -10.08
CA HIS A 138 4.21 -11.58 -11.20
C HIS A 138 3.63 -12.54 -12.25
N SER A 139 2.78 -12.01 -13.13
CA SER A 139 2.10 -12.82 -14.15
C SER A 139 3.02 -13.26 -15.30
N ASP A 140 4.05 -12.46 -15.61
CA ASP A 140 5.08 -12.78 -16.59
C ASP A 140 6.47 -12.66 -15.96
N THR A 141 7.16 -13.79 -15.82
CA THR A 141 8.53 -13.85 -15.29
C THR A 141 9.55 -13.20 -16.24
N HIS A 142 9.20 -12.98 -17.51
CA HIS A 142 10.01 -12.22 -18.46
C HIS A 142 9.88 -10.71 -18.31
N ALA A 143 8.87 -10.23 -17.58
CA ALA A 143 8.64 -8.82 -17.26
C ALA A 143 8.36 -8.66 -15.75
N PRO A 144 9.33 -8.95 -14.87
CA PRO A 144 9.10 -9.04 -13.43
C PRO A 144 8.59 -7.74 -12.77
N PHE A 145 8.73 -6.58 -13.43
CA PHE A 145 8.22 -5.31 -12.91
C PHE A 145 6.85 -4.90 -13.46
N GLU A 146 6.31 -5.64 -14.43
CA GLU A 146 4.95 -5.47 -14.93
C GLU A 146 3.97 -6.25 -14.04
N LEU A 147 3.74 -5.71 -12.84
CA LEU A 147 2.93 -6.36 -11.83
C LEU A 147 1.44 -6.30 -12.16
N MET A 148 0.74 -7.40 -11.89
CA MET A 148 -0.71 -7.46 -11.84
C MET A 148 -1.16 -7.23 -10.40
N LEU A 149 -1.82 -6.09 -10.15
CA LEU A 149 -2.32 -5.73 -8.82
C LEU A 149 -3.84 -5.88 -8.79
N GLU A 150 -4.32 -7.05 -8.38
CA GLU A 150 -5.75 -7.38 -8.30
C GLU A 150 -6.19 -7.74 -6.88
N GLY A 151 -7.36 -7.24 -6.48
CA GLY A 151 -7.92 -7.46 -5.15
C GLY A 151 -7.32 -6.56 -4.07
N GLU A 152 -7.59 -6.90 -2.81
CA GLU A 152 -7.14 -6.18 -1.61
C GLU A 152 -5.76 -6.68 -1.18
N ILE A 153 -4.70 -5.95 -1.55
CA ILE A 153 -3.30 -6.33 -1.29
C ILE A 153 -2.65 -5.27 -0.39
N THR A 154 -2.10 -5.72 0.73
CA THR A 154 -1.31 -4.88 1.65
C THR A 154 0.00 -5.56 2.03
N GLY A 155 -0.06 -6.82 2.52
CA GLY A 155 1.10 -7.53 3.05
C GLY A 155 2.32 -7.53 2.12
N PRO A 156 2.18 -7.95 0.85
CA PRO A 156 3.28 -7.91 -0.12
C PRO A 156 3.89 -6.52 -0.33
N CYS A 157 3.07 -5.47 -0.37
CA CYS A 157 3.51 -4.09 -0.59
C CYS A 157 4.48 -3.64 0.52
N LEU A 158 4.17 -4.00 1.77
CA LEU A 158 4.93 -3.61 2.96
C LEU A 158 6.32 -4.26 3.06
N THR A 159 6.61 -5.28 2.25
CA THR A 159 7.97 -5.86 2.16
C THR A 159 8.98 -4.88 1.56
N CYS A 160 8.52 -3.96 0.70
CA CYS A 160 9.35 -2.89 0.12
C CYS A 160 8.95 -1.48 0.57
N HIS A 161 7.69 -1.30 1.01
CA HIS A 161 7.13 -0.03 1.48
C HIS A 161 6.77 -0.06 2.98
N PRO A 162 7.73 -0.35 3.88
CA PRO A 162 7.43 -0.47 5.31
C PRO A 162 7.10 0.89 5.95
N ASN A 163 7.67 1.98 5.43
CA ASN A 163 7.50 3.31 6.00
C ASN A 163 6.05 3.79 5.88
N GLU A 164 5.44 3.54 4.72
CA GLU A 164 4.06 3.89 4.41
C GLU A 164 3.08 3.14 5.33
N GLY A 165 3.32 1.85 5.57
CA GLY A 165 2.55 1.07 6.55
C GLY A 165 2.73 1.57 7.98
N ASP A 166 3.96 1.98 8.33
CA ASP A 166 4.28 2.56 9.63
C ASP A 166 3.58 3.91 9.85
N GLU A 167 3.50 4.75 8.83
CA GLU A 167 2.78 6.03 8.84
C GLU A 167 1.29 5.83 9.08
N LEU A 168 0.63 4.95 8.31
CA LEU A 168 -0.79 4.62 8.47
C LEU A 168 -1.10 4.07 9.87
N LYS A 169 -0.17 3.32 10.45
CA LYS A 169 -0.30 2.76 11.81
C LYS A 169 -0.10 3.81 12.89
N LYS A 170 0.86 4.72 12.72
CA LYS A 170 1.17 5.80 13.69
C LYS A 170 0.14 6.93 13.63
N HIS A 171 -0.50 7.12 12.48
CA HIS A 171 -1.47 8.19 12.23
C HIS A 171 -2.80 7.63 11.71
N PRO A 172 -3.56 6.90 12.56
CA PRO A 172 -4.78 6.24 12.12
C PRO A 172 -5.79 7.21 11.50
N SER A 173 -6.37 6.81 10.37
CA SER A 173 -7.48 7.48 9.70
C SER A 173 -8.39 6.45 9.04
N ILE A 174 -9.41 6.88 8.30
CA ILE A 174 -10.26 5.96 7.54
C ILE A 174 -9.46 5.13 6.50
N HIS A 175 -8.30 5.63 6.06
CA HIS A 175 -7.44 4.95 5.09
C HIS A 175 -6.58 3.85 5.73
N THR A 176 -6.48 3.79 7.06
CA THR A 176 -5.72 2.75 7.75
C THR A 176 -6.33 1.36 7.56
N ASP A 177 -7.65 1.31 7.37
CA ASP A 177 -8.41 0.07 7.17
C ASP A 177 -8.51 -0.34 5.68
N MET A 178 -8.03 0.50 4.77
CA MET A 178 -8.03 0.22 3.32
C MET A 178 -6.81 -0.58 2.92
N ALA A 179 -6.97 -1.49 1.96
CA ALA A 179 -5.83 -2.14 1.33
C ALA A 179 -5.02 -1.15 0.48
N CYS A 180 -3.71 -1.38 0.32
CA CYS A 180 -2.86 -0.48 -0.47
C CYS A 180 -3.36 -0.32 -1.91
N THR A 181 -3.88 -1.41 -2.49
CA THR A 181 -4.42 -1.45 -3.86
C THR A 181 -5.79 -0.79 -4.02
N GLU A 182 -6.50 -0.46 -2.94
CA GLU A 182 -7.74 0.33 -3.04
C GLU A 182 -7.44 1.77 -3.50
N CYS A 183 -6.27 2.29 -3.13
CA CYS A 183 -5.78 3.58 -3.62
C CYS A 183 -4.81 3.36 -4.81
N HIS A 184 -3.74 2.59 -4.61
CA HIS A 184 -2.74 2.28 -5.65
C HIS A 184 -3.19 1.17 -6.60
N ALA A 185 -4.32 1.38 -7.25
CA ALA A 185 -4.93 0.40 -8.12
C ALA A 185 -4.14 0.20 -9.43
N THR A 186 -4.24 -1.00 -9.98
CA THR A 186 -3.91 -1.38 -11.38
C THR A 186 -2.44 -1.38 -11.81
N THR A 187 -1.62 -0.42 -11.36
CA THR A 187 -0.25 -0.27 -11.86
C THR A 187 0.67 0.09 -10.72
N HIS A 188 1.69 -0.73 -10.52
CA HIS A 188 2.72 -0.45 -9.53
C HIS A 188 3.41 0.89 -9.82
N LYS A 189 3.72 1.65 -8.76
CA LYS A 189 4.28 3.01 -8.78
C LYS A 189 3.37 4.11 -9.33
N LYS A 190 2.13 3.79 -9.71
CA LYS A 190 1.14 4.82 -10.02
C LYS A 190 0.62 5.42 -8.71
N ILE A 191 0.68 6.74 -8.61
CA ILE A 191 0.05 7.50 -7.53
C ILE A 191 -1.29 8.00 -8.07
N PRO A 192 -2.43 7.55 -7.52
CA PRO A 192 -3.75 8.00 -7.92
C PRO A 192 -4.01 9.45 -7.49
N SER A 193 -5.03 10.08 -8.08
CA SER A 193 -5.47 11.39 -7.62
C SER A 193 -6.35 11.27 -6.38
N CYS A 194 -6.16 12.13 -5.37
CA CYS A 194 -7.07 12.20 -4.21
C CYS A 194 -8.52 12.47 -4.65
N MET A 195 -8.68 13.18 -5.78
CA MET A 195 -9.96 13.65 -6.29
C MET A 195 -10.76 12.57 -7.03
N GLU A 196 -10.23 11.35 -7.10
CA GLU A 196 -11.02 10.18 -7.51
C GLU A 196 -12.10 9.86 -6.45
N CYS A 197 -11.86 10.21 -5.18
CA CYS A 197 -12.79 9.97 -4.06
C CYS A 197 -13.09 11.21 -3.19
N HIS A 198 -12.22 12.23 -3.18
CA HIS A 198 -12.35 13.41 -2.32
C HIS A 198 -12.71 14.68 -3.10
N GLU A 199 -13.55 15.52 -2.50
CA GLU A 199 -13.82 16.87 -2.99
C GLU A 199 -12.72 17.84 -2.55
N LYS A 200 -12.44 18.83 -3.39
CA LYS A 200 -11.47 19.89 -3.08
C LYS A 200 -12.06 20.87 -2.07
N HIS A 201 -11.22 21.48 -1.24
CA HIS A 201 -11.67 22.55 -0.35
C HIS A 201 -11.85 23.88 -1.08
N THR A 202 -11.14 24.10 -2.19
CA THR A 202 -11.29 25.23 -3.11
C THR A 202 -11.07 24.75 -4.55
N GLU A 203 -11.69 25.40 -5.52
CA GLU A 203 -11.66 24.95 -6.93
C GLU A 203 -10.24 24.86 -7.52
N ASP A 204 -9.36 25.77 -7.09
CA ASP A 204 -7.99 25.89 -7.58
C ASP A 204 -7.00 24.92 -6.90
N MET A 205 -7.41 24.16 -5.89
CA MET A 205 -6.54 23.13 -5.29
C MET A 205 -6.34 21.95 -6.27
N ASN A 206 -5.08 21.62 -6.51
CA ASN A 206 -4.64 20.42 -7.22
C ASN A 206 -3.98 19.43 -6.24
N PHE A 207 -3.46 18.31 -6.75
CA PHE A 207 -2.82 17.29 -5.92
C PHE A 207 -1.68 17.85 -5.07
N GLU A 208 -0.85 18.71 -5.65
CA GLU A 208 0.28 19.36 -4.97
C GLU A 208 -0.20 20.23 -3.80
N ALA A 209 -1.28 21.00 -4.00
CA ALA A 209 -1.90 21.79 -2.94
C ALA A 209 -2.54 20.91 -1.85
N CYS A 210 -3.10 19.75 -2.21
CA CYS A 210 -3.61 18.79 -1.23
C CYS A 210 -2.49 18.28 -0.32
N VAL A 211 -1.39 17.79 -0.91
CA VAL A 211 -0.30 17.18 -0.16
C VAL A 211 0.60 18.18 0.57
N SER A 212 0.52 19.48 0.26
CA SER A 212 1.16 20.51 1.09
C SER A 212 0.54 20.59 2.49
N CYS A 213 -0.72 20.18 2.60
CA CYS A 213 -1.46 20.20 3.86
C CYS A 213 -1.71 18.81 4.44
N HIS A 214 -2.01 17.82 3.60
CA HIS A 214 -2.39 16.48 4.01
C HIS A 214 -1.41 15.46 3.43
N PRO A 215 -0.40 15.00 4.20
CA PRO A 215 0.45 13.90 3.76
C PRO A 215 -0.38 12.63 3.48
N VAL A 216 -0.09 11.92 2.40
CA VAL A 216 -0.97 10.87 1.82
C VAL A 216 -1.27 9.73 2.80
N HIS A 217 -0.28 9.26 3.56
CA HIS A 217 -0.44 8.20 4.58
C HIS A 217 -0.66 8.73 5.99
N MET A 218 -0.78 10.06 6.15
CA MET A 218 -1.04 10.72 7.42
C MET A 218 -2.01 11.90 7.22
N PRO A 219 -3.17 11.71 6.57
CA PRO A 219 -4.00 12.82 6.08
C PRO A 219 -4.56 13.69 7.21
N LEU A 220 -4.58 13.22 8.45
CA LEU A 220 -5.01 14.02 9.61
C LEU A 220 -3.89 14.90 10.20
N VAL A 221 -2.64 14.72 9.77
CA VAL A 221 -1.50 15.54 10.18
C VAL A 221 -1.44 16.77 9.27
N VAL A 222 -2.23 17.78 9.61
CA VAL A 222 -2.31 19.01 8.81
C VAL A 222 -1.02 19.83 8.95
N THR A 223 -0.30 19.95 7.84
CA THR A 223 0.88 20.83 7.67
C THR A 223 0.55 22.00 6.74
N TYR A 224 1.46 22.93 6.55
CA TYR A 224 1.41 23.94 5.48
C TYR A 224 2.71 24.75 5.48
N SER A 225 3.06 25.36 4.34
CA SER A 225 4.25 26.22 4.23
C SER A 225 3.94 27.68 4.59
N ALA A 226 4.99 28.48 4.79
CA ALA A 226 4.88 29.92 5.02
C ALA A 226 4.29 30.71 3.83
N ASP A 227 4.22 30.09 2.66
CA ASP A 227 3.70 30.71 1.43
C ASP A 227 2.25 30.28 1.13
N THR A 228 1.61 29.56 2.05
CA THR A 228 0.24 29.05 1.85
C THR A 228 -0.76 30.22 1.77
N PRO A 229 -1.54 30.33 0.67
CA PRO A 229 -2.54 31.39 0.52
C PRO A 229 -3.62 31.37 1.61
N SER A 230 -3.98 32.55 2.13
CA SER A 230 -5.00 32.69 3.18
C SER A 230 -6.39 32.15 2.78
N HIS A 231 -6.75 32.19 1.49
CA HIS A 231 -8.05 31.67 1.03
C HIS A 231 -8.16 30.15 1.18
N TYR A 232 -7.03 29.42 1.16
CA TYR A 232 -7.01 27.99 1.48
C TYR A 232 -7.39 27.72 2.94
N CYS A 233 -6.93 28.57 3.86
CA CYS A 233 -7.36 28.51 5.26
C CYS A 233 -8.85 28.87 5.39
N GLY A 234 -9.31 29.87 4.62
CA GLY A 234 -10.69 30.34 4.61
C GLY A 234 -11.73 29.30 4.19
N ALA A 235 -11.35 28.26 3.45
CA ALA A 235 -12.25 27.17 3.11
C ALA A 235 -12.77 26.42 4.36
N CYS A 236 -11.95 26.28 5.40
CA CYS A 236 -12.35 25.71 6.68
C CYS A 236 -12.62 26.79 7.74
N HIS A 237 -11.98 27.96 7.63
CA HIS A 237 -12.02 29.06 8.59
C HIS A 237 -12.66 30.32 8.00
N ASN A 238 -13.82 30.17 7.35
CA ASN A 238 -14.47 31.25 6.62
C ASN A 238 -14.76 32.48 7.49
N GLU A 239 -15.22 32.28 8.73
CA GLU A 239 -15.49 33.37 9.66
C GLU A 239 -14.23 34.14 10.03
N ALA A 240 -13.13 33.45 10.36
CA ALA A 240 -11.87 34.09 10.72
C ALA A 240 -11.28 34.90 9.56
N LEU A 241 -11.34 34.35 8.33
CA LEU A 241 -10.92 35.07 7.13
C LEU A 241 -11.79 36.31 6.92
N SER A 242 -13.11 36.18 7.02
CA SER A 242 -14.05 37.29 6.82
C SER A 242 -13.84 38.41 7.84
N LEU A 243 -13.60 38.06 9.11
CA LEU A 243 -13.27 39.03 10.16
C LEU A 243 -11.96 39.76 9.85
N LEU A 244 -10.91 39.03 9.46
CA LEU A 244 -9.62 39.61 9.12
C LEU A 244 -9.70 40.53 7.91
N GLU A 245 -10.46 40.16 6.88
CA GLU A 245 -10.70 40.98 5.69
C GLU A 245 -11.51 42.25 6.00
N ALA A 246 -12.42 42.20 6.98
CA ALA A 246 -13.19 43.36 7.44
C ALA A 246 -12.43 44.23 8.45
N ASN A 247 -11.31 43.75 8.99
CA ASN A 247 -10.52 44.44 9.99
C ASN A 247 -9.86 45.69 9.39
N THR A 248 -9.86 46.80 10.13
CA THR A 248 -9.30 48.09 9.69
C THR A 248 -7.90 48.37 10.24
N THR A 249 -7.39 47.50 11.11
CA THR A 249 -6.03 47.59 11.65
C THR A 249 -5.00 46.97 10.70
N LYS A 250 -3.72 47.22 10.93
CA LYS A 250 -2.61 46.65 10.14
C LYS A 250 -2.56 45.11 10.11
N HIS A 251 -3.31 44.42 10.99
CA HIS A 251 -3.38 42.97 10.95
C HIS A 251 -4.09 42.45 9.70
N HIS A 252 -4.98 43.25 9.07
CA HIS A 252 -5.72 42.83 7.89
C HIS A 252 -4.79 42.45 6.71
N ASP A 253 -3.58 43.00 6.65
CA ASP A 253 -2.59 42.74 5.60
C ASP A 253 -1.79 41.45 5.83
N LEU A 254 -1.93 40.80 6.99
CA LEU A 254 -1.14 39.62 7.33
C LEU A 254 -1.79 38.34 6.78
N ALA A 255 -0.97 37.50 6.12
CA ALA A 255 -1.39 36.17 5.74
C ALA A 255 -1.67 35.29 6.97
N CYS A 256 -2.60 34.33 6.87
CA CYS A 256 -2.93 33.44 7.98
C CYS A 256 -1.70 32.74 8.55
N VAL A 257 -0.83 32.22 7.66
CA VAL A 257 0.41 31.52 8.01
C VAL A 257 1.49 32.41 8.61
N PHE A 258 1.39 33.74 8.49
CA PHE A 258 2.29 34.65 9.19
C PHE A 258 2.10 34.55 10.71
N CYS A 259 0.85 34.44 11.16
CA CYS A 259 0.53 34.26 12.58
C CYS A 259 0.53 32.78 12.96
N HIS A 260 -0.14 31.94 12.17
CA HIS A 260 -0.32 30.52 12.45
C HIS A 260 0.84 29.68 11.88
N LYS A 261 2.09 29.94 12.29
CA LYS A 261 3.28 29.31 11.70
C LYS A 261 3.43 27.81 12.01
N ASP A 262 4.05 27.08 11.08
CA ASP A 262 4.61 25.72 11.22
C ASP A 262 3.64 24.57 11.53
N LYS A 263 2.63 24.79 12.36
CA LYS A 263 1.73 23.76 12.84
C LYS A 263 0.30 24.26 12.87
N HIS A 264 -0.60 23.49 12.27
CA HIS A 264 -2.03 23.76 12.33
C HIS A 264 -2.51 23.87 13.79
N LYS A 265 -3.43 24.82 14.02
CA LYS A 265 -3.98 25.21 15.33
C LYS A 265 -2.99 25.86 16.31
N VAL A 266 -1.79 26.22 15.88
CA VAL A 266 -0.96 27.12 16.71
C VAL A 266 -1.66 28.47 16.79
N VAL A 267 -1.67 29.12 17.96
CA VAL A 267 -2.07 30.52 18.10
C VAL A 267 -0.95 31.20 18.88
N PRO A 268 -0.16 32.09 18.26
CA PRO A 268 0.89 32.77 18.98
C PRO A 268 0.29 33.78 19.97
N PRO A 269 0.95 34.03 21.11
CA PRO A 269 0.54 35.12 21.98
C PRO A 269 0.83 36.47 21.30
N CYS A 270 0.05 37.51 21.61
CA CYS A 270 0.23 38.85 21.01
C CYS A 270 1.65 39.40 21.24
N PHE A 271 2.27 39.08 22.37
CA PHE A 271 3.63 39.53 22.68
C PHE A 271 4.74 38.81 21.89
N ALA A 272 4.40 37.83 21.06
CA ALA A 272 5.36 37.27 20.10
C ALA A 272 5.83 38.32 19.08
N CYS A 273 4.99 39.32 18.80
CA CYS A 273 5.30 40.43 17.89
C CYS A 273 5.20 41.80 18.56
N HIS A 274 4.43 41.94 19.65
CA HIS A 274 4.24 43.20 20.35
C HIS A 274 5.01 43.27 21.68
N SER A 275 5.34 44.49 22.12
CA SER A 275 5.83 44.71 23.48
C SER A 275 4.72 44.43 24.50
N LYS A 276 5.07 43.97 25.70
CA LYS A 276 4.11 43.72 26.79
C LYS A 276 3.51 45.04 27.31
N PRO A 277 2.22 45.34 27.07
CA PRO A 277 1.62 46.61 27.49
C PRO A 277 1.17 46.62 28.96
N HIS A 278 1.05 45.44 29.57
CA HIS A 278 0.62 45.25 30.95
C HIS A 278 1.72 44.65 31.83
N SER A 279 1.60 44.83 33.14
CA SER A 279 2.52 44.24 34.11
C SER A 279 2.43 42.71 34.15
N ASP A 280 3.52 42.04 34.53
CA ASP A 280 3.55 40.57 34.63
C ASP A 280 2.47 40.02 35.58
N SER A 281 2.08 40.78 36.61
CA SER A 281 1.00 40.38 37.52
C SER A 281 -0.35 40.29 36.78
N MET A 282 -0.65 41.24 35.91
CA MET A 282 -1.88 41.26 35.12
C MET A 282 -1.90 40.15 34.07
N LEU A 283 -0.78 39.96 33.34
CA LEU A 283 -0.66 38.91 32.32
C LEU A 283 -0.72 37.50 32.92
N ARG A 284 -0.24 37.30 34.15
CA ARG A 284 -0.41 36.01 34.85
C ARG A 284 -1.86 35.74 35.25
N LYS A 285 -2.62 36.78 35.60
CA LYS A 285 -4.03 36.65 36.00
C LYS A 285 -4.96 36.52 34.80
N PHE A 286 -4.62 37.17 33.68
CA PHE A 286 -5.39 37.18 32.44
C PHE A 286 -4.47 36.82 31.26
N PRO A 287 -4.24 35.52 31.02
CA PRO A 287 -3.33 35.08 29.96
C PRO A 287 -3.87 35.34 28.55
N GLU A 288 -5.20 35.38 28.40
CA GLU A 288 -5.89 35.61 27.12
C GLU A 288 -6.21 37.09 26.92
N CYS A 289 -5.48 37.75 26.01
CA CYS A 289 -5.68 39.16 25.70
C CYS A 289 -7.10 39.46 25.18
N SER A 290 -7.71 38.49 24.51
CA SER A 290 -9.06 38.56 23.95
C SER A 290 -10.17 38.68 24.99
N SER A 291 -9.86 38.44 26.27
CA SER A 291 -10.79 38.71 27.36
C SER A 291 -11.12 40.21 27.49
N CYS A 292 -10.27 41.10 26.96
CA CYS A 292 -10.48 42.55 27.00
C CYS A 292 -10.25 43.26 25.65
N HIS A 293 -9.44 42.71 24.75
CA HIS A 293 -8.96 43.39 23.53
C HIS A 293 -9.39 42.72 22.21
N SER A 294 -10.44 41.90 22.21
CA SER A 294 -10.87 41.10 21.04
C SER A 294 -9.79 40.14 20.52
N ILE A 295 -10.05 39.48 19.39
CA ILE A 295 -9.11 38.53 18.76
C ILE A 295 -8.32 39.20 17.64
N ALA A 296 -7.16 38.64 17.27
CA ALA A 296 -6.30 39.19 16.22
C ALA A 296 -7.02 39.40 14.88
N HIS A 297 -8.02 38.56 14.57
CA HIS A 297 -8.83 38.67 13.35
C HIS A 297 -9.81 39.85 13.39
N ASP A 298 -10.22 40.33 14.57
CA ASP A 298 -11.25 41.37 14.75
C ASP A 298 -10.83 42.38 15.81
N LEU A 299 -9.64 42.96 15.63
CA LEU A 299 -9.20 44.08 16.47
C LEU A 299 -9.91 45.33 15.99
N GLN A 300 -10.77 45.89 16.84
CA GLN A 300 -11.36 47.20 16.62
C GLN A 300 -10.43 48.25 17.25
N GLY A 301 -10.04 49.24 16.46
CA GLY A 301 -9.15 50.32 16.87
C GLY A 301 -9.74 51.26 17.91
#